data_AF-A0A3C0P1J0-F1
#
_entry.id   AF-A0A3C0P1J0-F1
#
_cell.length_a   1.000
_cell.length_b   1.000
_cell.length_c   1.000
_cell.angle_alpha   90.00
_cell.angle_beta   90.00
_cell.angle_gamma   90.00
#
_symmetry.space_group_name_H-M   'P 1'
#
loop_
_entity.id
_entity.type
_entity.pdbx_description
1 polymer ?
#
loop_
_entity_poly.entity_id
_entity_poly.type
_entity_poly.pdbx_seq_one_letter_code
_entity_poly.pdbx_strand_id
1 'polypeptide(L)'
;MASKIESLTHAAQRQALKVAIDSAYNQIEKPETRTEAFIKITDLAGKFLGDSAKPETLDAVKTALRDPDNRWVRFLNKIIDETNPKYAKKMLLNLGYEAFFRGTKLIRENRKKYHCNIPWLILFDPTMACNMKCVGCWSGTYGHKANLSFEDMDKIVTQGKELGAYLYMMTG
;
A
#
# COMPACT_ATOMS: atom_id res chain seq x y z
N MET A 1 -17.23 -6.79 12.08
CA MET A 1 -17.08 -5.38 11.68
C MET A 1 -16.76 -5.20 10.20
N ALA A 2 -15.95 -6.07 9.57
CA ALA A 2 -15.66 -6.01 8.13
C ALA A 2 -16.92 -6.03 7.23
N SER A 3 -17.94 -6.83 7.59
CA SER A 3 -19.14 -7.01 6.76
C SER A 3 -20.05 -5.78 6.59
N LYS A 4 -20.08 -4.84 7.56
CA LYS A 4 -20.90 -3.61 7.45
C LYS A 4 -20.22 -2.50 6.63
N ILE A 5 -18.89 -2.53 6.54
CA ILE A 5 -18.13 -1.59 5.72
C ILE A 5 -18.20 -2.04 4.25
N GLU A 6 -18.13 -3.34 3.99
CA GLU A 6 -18.23 -3.93 2.65
C GLU A 6 -19.53 -3.61 1.91
N SER A 7 -20.64 -3.37 2.62
CA SER A 7 -21.93 -3.01 2.02
C SER A 7 -22.06 -1.53 1.60
N LEU A 8 -21.09 -0.69 1.95
CA LEU A 8 -21.08 0.72 1.56
C LEU A 8 -20.47 0.91 0.16
N THR A 9 -20.87 1.98 -0.54
CA THR A 9 -20.22 2.36 -1.80
C THR A 9 -18.73 2.63 -1.57
N HIS A 10 -17.90 2.42 -2.59
CA HIS A 10 -16.46 2.66 -2.49
C HIS A 10 -16.13 4.08 -2.00
N ALA A 11 -16.84 5.09 -2.50
CA ALA A 11 -16.70 6.47 -2.04
C ALA A 11 -16.98 6.63 -0.53
N ALA A 12 -18.02 5.98 -0.02
CA ALA A 12 -18.36 6.02 1.41
C ALA A 12 -17.33 5.28 2.27
N GLN A 13 -16.85 4.11 1.83
CA GLN A 13 -15.78 3.38 2.51
C GLN A 13 -14.49 4.20 2.57
N ARG A 14 -14.10 4.80 1.44
CA ARG A 14 -12.90 5.62 1.33
C ARG A 14 -12.97 6.85 2.23
N GLN A 15 -14.12 7.51 2.29
CA GLN A 15 -14.31 8.66 3.16
C GLN A 15 -14.30 8.27 4.65
N ALA A 16 -14.94 7.15 5.02
CA ALA A 16 -14.91 6.65 6.40
C ALA A 16 -13.49 6.29 6.84
N LEU A 17 -12.71 5.64 5.98
CA LEU A 17 -11.31 5.32 6.25
C LEU A 17 -10.42 6.54 6.30
N LYS A 18 -10.67 7.56 5.48
CA LYS A 18 -9.96 8.84 5.57
C LYS A 18 -10.12 9.46 6.97
N VAL A 19 -11.35 9.51 7.49
CA VAL A 19 -11.63 10.03 8.84
C VAL A 19 -10.97 9.15 9.92
N ALA A 20 -11.02 7.82 9.77
CA ALA A 20 -10.36 6.91 10.71
C ALA A 20 -8.84 7.06 10.71
N ILE A 21 -8.22 7.20 9.52
CA ILE A 21 -6.79 7.46 9.36
C ILE A 21 -6.42 8.81 9.98
N ASP A 22 -7.22 9.85 9.77
CA ASP A 22 -7.00 11.16 10.40
C ASP A 22 -6.99 11.05 11.93
N SER A 23 -7.97 10.37 12.49
CA SER A 23 -8.05 10.15 13.95
C SER A 23 -6.90 9.30 14.48
N ALA A 24 -6.52 8.23 13.78
CA ALA A 24 -5.43 7.35 14.19
C ALA A 24 -4.07 8.07 14.09
N TYR A 25 -3.87 8.85 13.03
CA TYR A 25 -2.64 9.62 12.81
C TYR A 25 -2.39 10.60 13.96
N ASN A 26 -3.42 11.29 14.46
CA ASN A 26 -3.29 12.20 15.59
C ASN A 26 -2.84 11.50 16.90
N GLN A 27 -3.10 10.19 17.05
CA GLN A 27 -2.61 9.39 18.18
C GLN A 27 -1.17 8.90 17.95
N ILE A 28 -0.77 8.69 16.70
CA ILE A 28 0.58 8.23 16.34
C ILE A 28 1.57 9.39 16.31
N GLU A 29 1.14 10.58 15.90
CA GLU A 29 1.99 11.78 15.83
C GLU A 29 2.56 12.14 17.20
N LYS A 30 1.77 11.99 18.26
CA LYS A 30 2.13 12.24 19.65
C LYS A 30 3.03 11.13 20.23
N PRO A 31 4.29 11.40 20.60
CA PRO A 31 5.22 10.40 21.13
C PRO A 31 4.66 9.60 22.32
N GLU A 32 3.91 10.26 23.20
CA GLU A 32 3.33 9.67 24.40
C GLU A 32 2.23 8.62 24.12
N THR A 33 1.46 8.78 23.04
CA THR A 33 0.39 7.83 22.67
C THR A 33 0.77 6.89 21.53
N ARG A 34 1.93 7.11 20.89
CA ARG A 34 2.38 6.41 19.69
C ARG A 34 2.50 4.90 19.88
N THR A 35 3.18 4.48 20.94
CA THR A 35 3.39 3.05 21.24
C THR A 35 2.06 2.32 21.44
N GLU A 36 1.13 2.94 22.18
CA GLU A 36 -0.21 2.38 22.39
C GLU A 36 -0.99 2.30 21.07
N ALA A 37 -0.87 3.31 20.20
CA ALA A 37 -1.51 3.30 18.90
C ALA A 37 -0.99 2.14 18.02
N PHE A 38 0.33 1.90 17.99
CA PHE A 38 0.89 0.76 17.26
C PHE A 38 0.45 -0.60 17.81
N ILE A 39 0.34 -0.74 19.14
CA ILE A 39 -0.19 -1.96 19.76
C ILE A 39 -1.65 -2.18 19.34
N LYS A 40 -2.49 -1.13 19.37
CA LYS A 40 -3.90 -1.21 18.92
C LYS A 40 -4.00 -1.61 17.45
N ILE A 41 -3.13 -1.08 16.59
CA ILE A 41 -3.05 -1.46 15.17
C ILE A 41 -2.68 -2.94 15.04
N THR A 42 -1.75 -3.44 15.87
CA THR A 42 -1.32 -4.84 15.88
C THR A 42 -2.46 -5.77 16.29
N ASP A 43 -3.25 -5.40 17.29
CA ASP A 43 -4.46 -6.14 17.69
C ASP A 43 -5.52 -6.18 16.59
N LEU A 44 -5.70 -5.06 15.89
CA LEU A 44 -6.64 -4.94 14.79
C LEU A 44 -6.19 -5.79 13.59
N ALA A 45 -4.89 -5.79 13.30
CA ALA A 45 -4.28 -6.65 12.29
C ALA A 45 -4.43 -8.13 12.63
N GLY A 46 -4.22 -8.53 13.89
CA GLY A 46 -4.45 -9.90 14.35
C GLY A 46 -5.88 -10.37 14.13
N LYS A 47 -6.87 -9.53 14.49
CA LYS A 47 -8.29 -9.82 14.24
C LYS A 47 -8.63 -9.92 12.75
N PHE A 48 -7.95 -9.13 11.92
CA PHE A 48 -8.16 -9.15 10.47
C PHE A 48 -7.54 -10.38 9.79
N LEU A 49 -6.35 -10.76 10.22
CA LEU A 49 -5.63 -11.93 9.71
C LEU A 49 -6.22 -13.26 10.19
N GLY A 50 -7.07 -13.24 11.24
CA GLY A 50 -7.76 -14.41 11.76
C GLY A 50 -6.77 -15.55 12.07
N ASP A 51 -7.07 -16.75 11.58
CA ASP A 51 -6.24 -17.95 11.81
C ASP A 51 -4.82 -17.85 11.23
N SER A 52 -4.55 -16.88 10.35
CA SER A 52 -3.20 -16.64 9.83
C SER A 52 -2.31 -15.84 10.79
N ALA A 53 -2.88 -15.20 11.82
CA ALA A 53 -2.11 -14.50 12.84
C ALA A 53 -1.79 -15.41 14.02
N LYS A 54 -0.53 -15.88 14.07
CA LYS A 54 -0.04 -16.63 15.22
C LYS A 54 0.02 -15.70 16.46
N PRO A 55 -0.61 -16.08 17.59
CA PRO A 55 -0.58 -15.26 18.81
C PRO A 55 0.84 -14.90 19.26
N GLU A 56 1.76 -15.86 19.18
CA GLU A 56 3.19 -15.69 19.49
C GLU A 56 3.84 -14.56 18.67
N THR A 57 3.48 -14.45 17.38
CA THR A 57 4.00 -13.40 16.51
C THR A 57 3.43 -12.03 16.90
N LEU A 58 2.14 -11.96 17.25
CA LEU A 58 1.52 -10.71 17.70
C LEU A 58 2.15 -10.23 19.01
N ASP A 59 2.42 -11.13 19.95
CA ASP A 59 3.04 -10.79 21.23
C ASP A 59 4.51 -10.40 21.08
N ALA A 60 5.25 -11.07 20.19
CA ALA A 60 6.62 -10.67 19.85
C ALA A 60 6.67 -9.26 19.24
N VAL A 61 5.72 -8.93 18.34
CA VAL A 61 5.60 -7.58 17.76
C VAL A 61 5.27 -6.55 18.84
N LYS A 62 4.30 -6.82 19.72
CA LYS A 62 3.95 -5.90 20.82
C LYS A 62 5.11 -5.67 21.78
N THR A 63 5.89 -6.71 22.06
CA THR A 63 7.09 -6.61 22.90
C THR A 63 8.14 -5.74 22.23
N ALA A 64 8.41 -5.95 20.93
CA ALA A 64 9.33 -5.12 20.17
C ALA A 64 8.88 -3.65 20.08
N LEU A 65 7.57 -3.39 19.98
CA LEU A 65 7.01 -2.04 19.94
C LEU A 65 7.19 -1.25 21.24
N ARG A 66 7.31 -1.94 22.39
CA ARG A 66 7.55 -1.33 23.70
C ARG A 66 9.02 -0.97 23.93
N ASP A 67 9.93 -1.52 23.14
CA ASP A 67 11.35 -1.25 23.22
C ASP A 67 11.71 -0.04 22.32
N PRO A 68 12.02 1.13 22.90
CA PRO A 68 12.36 2.33 22.12
C PRO A 68 13.68 2.20 21.36
N ASP A 69 14.58 1.32 21.79
CA ASP A 69 15.88 1.08 21.13
C ASP A 69 15.78 0.07 19.98
N ASN A 70 14.62 -0.57 19.82
CA ASN A 70 14.38 -1.50 18.74
C ASN A 70 14.52 -0.80 17.37
N ARG A 71 15.31 -1.41 16.48
CA ARG A 71 15.59 -0.85 15.14
C ARG A 71 14.32 -0.49 14.35
N TRP A 72 13.24 -1.27 14.49
CA TRP A 72 12.00 -1.06 13.77
C TRP A 72 11.18 0.06 14.38
N VAL A 73 11.14 0.17 15.71
CA VAL A 73 10.49 1.27 16.42
C VAL A 73 11.16 2.59 16.08
N ARG A 74 12.49 2.66 16.12
CA ARG A 74 13.25 3.85 15.71
C ARG A 74 12.96 4.24 14.26
N PHE A 75 12.90 3.26 13.36
CA PHE A 75 12.59 3.50 11.96
C PHE A 75 11.16 4.01 11.75
N LEU A 76 10.17 3.39 12.41
CA LEU A 76 8.77 3.83 12.34
C LEU A 76 8.61 5.24 12.92
N ASN A 77 9.23 5.53 14.05
CA ASN A 77 9.23 6.87 14.65
C ASN A 77 9.82 7.90 13.68
N LYS A 78 10.98 7.61 13.10
CA LYS A 78 11.62 8.48 12.09
C LYS A 78 10.69 8.75 10.90
N ILE A 79 10.01 7.72 10.38
CA ILE A 79 9.03 7.90 9.30
C ILE A 79 7.92 8.87 9.73
N ILE A 80 7.33 8.67 10.91
CA ILE A 80 6.24 9.52 11.40
C ILE A 80 6.71 10.96 11.60
N ASP A 81 7.90 11.15 12.18
CA ASP A 81 8.45 12.45 12.54
C ASP A 81 8.94 13.25 11.33
N GLU A 82 9.49 12.59 10.31
CA GLU A 82 10.08 13.26 9.13
C GLU A 82 9.13 13.31 7.92
N THR A 83 8.06 12.50 7.89
CA THR A 83 7.13 12.49 6.76
C THR A 83 6.06 13.55 6.94
N ASN A 84 5.84 14.35 5.89
CA ASN A 84 4.72 15.30 5.88
C ASN A 84 3.36 14.57 6.11
N PRO A 85 2.59 14.96 7.15
CA PRO A 85 1.35 14.28 7.52
C PRO A 85 0.34 14.11 6.39
N LYS A 86 0.23 15.11 5.52
CA LYS A 86 -0.69 15.09 4.37
C LYS A 86 -0.37 13.94 3.41
N TYR A 87 0.91 13.68 3.18
CA TYR A 87 1.36 12.60 2.29
C TYR A 87 1.31 11.25 2.98
N ALA A 88 1.66 11.16 4.27
CA ALA A 88 1.53 9.93 5.05
C ALA A 88 0.08 9.41 5.04
N LYS A 89 -0.89 10.29 5.30
CA LYS A 89 -2.33 9.97 5.26
C LYS A 89 -2.80 9.52 3.87
N LYS A 90 -2.34 10.21 2.81
CA LYS A 90 -2.62 9.81 1.42
C LYS A 90 -2.03 8.44 1.09
N MET A 91 -0.82 8.16 1.55
CA MET A 91 -0.16 6.87 1.35
C MET A 91 -0.93 5.75 2.06
N LEU A 92 -1.31 5.94 3.33
CA LEU A 92 -2.14 4.96 4.06
C LEU A 92 -3.47 4.68 3.35
N LEU A 93 -4.12 5.72 2.82
CA LEU A 93 -5.39 5.58 2.12
C LEU A 93 -5.25 4.90 0.75
N ASN A 94 -4.19 5.18 -0.01
CA ASN A 94 -4.00 4.60 -1.34
C ASN A 94 -3.31 3.22 -1.28
N LEU A 95 -2.18 3.12 -0.61
CA LEU A 95 -1.44 1.87 -0.49
C LEU A 95 -2.16 0.91 0.47
N GLY A 96 -2.47 1.36 1.68
CA GLY A 96 -3.09 0.51 2.71
C GLY A 96 -4.52 0.08 2.34
N TYR A 97 -5.38 1.03 2.02
CA TYR A 97 -6.77 0.70 1.70
C TYR A 97 -6.99 0.25 0.25
N GLU A 98 -6.63 1.08 -0.76
CA GLU A 98 -6.93 0.69 -2.15
C GLU A 98 -6.11 -0.52 -2.59
N ALA A 99 -4.79 -0.55 -2.37
CA ALA A 99 -3.97 -1.66 -2.87
C ALA A 99 -4.02 -2.91 -1.96
N PHE A 100 -3.73 -2.77 -0.67
CA PHE A 100 -3.65 -3.94 0.22
C PHE A 100 -5.03 -4.51 0.58
N PHE A 101 -5.97 -3.68 1.04
CA PHE A 101 -7.26 -4.18 1.53
C PHE A 101 -8.23 -4.51 0.38
N ARG A 102 -8.58 -3.51 -0.44
CA ARG A 102 -9.56 -3.67 -1.51
C ARG A 102 -8.98 -4.40 -2.72
N GLY A 103 -7.81 -3.98 -3.19
CA GLY A 103 -7.14 -4.49 -4.37
C GLY A 103 -6.83 -5.97 -4.28
N THR A 104 -6.23 -6.42 -3.17
CA THR A 104 -5.94 -7.84 -2.94
C THR A 104 -7.20 -8.72 -2.97
N LYS A 105 -8.33 -8.24 -2.41
CA LYS A 105 -9.61 -8.98 -2.47
C LYS A 105 -10.07 -9.13 -3.92
N LEU A 106 -10.11 -8.02 -4.67
CA LEU A 106 -10.52 -8.00 -6.07
C LEU A 106 -9.60 -8.86 -6.96
N ILE A 107 -8.28 -8.81 -6.72
CA ILE A 107 -7.30 -9.68 -7.37
C ILE A 107 -7.61 -11.15 -7.13
N ARG A 108 -7.90 -11.56 -5.89
CA ARG A 108 -8.21 -12.96 -5.57
C ARG A 108 -9.51 -13.43 -6.23
N GLU A 109 -10.53 -12.58 -6.27
CA GLU A 109 -11.80 -12.84 -6.96
C GLU A 109 -11.59 -12.98 -8.47
N ASN A 110 -10.87 -12.04 -9.08
CA ASN A 110 -10.58 -12.05 -10.52
C ASN A 110 -9.65 -13.22 -10.93
N ARG A 111 -8.70 -13.65 -10.07
CA ARG A 111 -7.88 -14.85 -10.33
C ARG A 111 -8.74 -16.11 -10.44
N LYS A 112 -9.78 -16.23 -9.61
CA LYS A 112 -10.75 -17.33 -9.70
C LYS A 112 -11.62 -17.21 -10.95
N LYS A 113 -12.07 -16.00 -11.29
CA LYS A 113 -12.95 -15.72 -12.43
C LYS A 113 -12.26 -15.97 -13.79
N TYR A 114 -11.03 -15.48 -13.96
CA TYR A 114 -10.32 -15.51 -15.24
C TYR A 114 -9.31 -16.65 -15.34
N HIS A 115 -9.16 -17.46 -14.28
CA HIS A 115 -8.23 -18.59 -14.24
C HIS A 115 -6.78 -18.22 -14.60
N CYS A 116 -6.34 -17.03 -14.19
CA CYS A 116 -5.00 -16.53 -14.45
C CYS A 116 -4.43 -15.79 -13.24
N ASN A 117 -3.12 -15.62 -13.22
CA ASN A 117 -2.47 -14.78 -12.21
C ASN A 117 -2.67 -13.31 -12.54
N ILE A 118 -3.13 -12.55 -11.55
CA ILE A 118 -3.29 -11.10 -11.65
C ILE A 118 -2.22 -10.42 -10.79
N PRO A 119 -1.42 -9.51 -11.36
CA PRO A 119 -0.37 -8.82 -10.62
C PRO A 119 -0.97 -7.87 -9.58
N TRP A 120 -0.31 -7.77 -8.43
CA TRP A 120 -0.64 -6.75 -7.43
C TRP A 120 -0.04 -5.37 -7.76
N LEU A 121 1.07 -5.40 -8.51
CA LEU A 121 1.84 -4.26 -8.93
C LEU A 121 2.08 -4.35 -10.44
N ILE A 122 1.84 -3.25 -11.15
CA ILE A 122 2.16 -3.14 -12.57
C ILE A 122 3.33 -2.17 -12.72
N LEU A 123 4.41 -2.64 -13.33
CA LEU A 123 5.51 -1.80 -13.77
C LEU A 123 5.38 -1.62 -15.28
N PHE A 124 5.42 -0.38 -15.76
CA PHE A 124 5.46 -0.09 -17.19
C PHE A 124 6.32 1.14 -17.45
N ASP A 125 6.87 1.21 -18.66
CA ASP A 125 7.76 2.29 -19.06
C ASP A 125 7.04 3.30 -19.94
N PRO A 126 6.78 4.54 -19.50
CA PRO A 126 6.20 5.57 -20.36
C PRO A 126 7.08 5.88 -21.57
N THR A 127 8.40 5.75 -21.40
CA THR A 127 9.39 6.07 -22.42
C THR A 127 10.62 5.18 -22.25
N MET A 128 11.38 5.04 -23.34
CA MET A 128 12.71 4.43 -23.34
C MET A 128 13.77 5.38 -23.91
N ALA A 129 13.53 6.69 -23.83
CA ALA A 129 14.36 7.73 -24.44
C ALA A 129 15.60 8.13 -23.61
N CYS A 130 16.07 7.28 -22.70
CA CYS A 130 17.24 7.56 -21.87
C CYS A 130 18.51 7.71 -22.73
N ASN A 131 19.14 8.89 -22.70
CA ASN A 131 20.31 9.21 -23.53
C ASN A 131 21.66 8.72 -22.95
N MET A 132 21.64 7.96 -21.85
CA MET A 132 22.85 7.43 -21.21
C MET A 132 23.27 6.08 -21.80
N LYS A 133 24.56 5.73 -21.66
CA LYS A 133 25.15 4.48 -22.19
C LYS A 133 25.66 3.57 -21.08
N CYS A 134 24.83 3.39 -20.05
CA CYS A 134 25.17 2.57 -18.89
C CYS A 134 25.36 1.10 -19.30
N VAL A 135 26.47 0.49 -18.88
CA VAL A 135 26.74 -0.93 -19.12
C VAL A 135 25.65 -1.78 -18.46
N GLY A 136 25.01 -2.66 -19.24
CA GLY A 136 23.95 -3.55 -18.75
C GLY A 136 22.55 -2.91 -18.67
N CYS A 137 22.36 -1.69 -19.14
CA CYS A 137 21.06 -1.03 -19.12
C CYS A 137 20.15 -1.51 -20.26
N TRP A 138 18.91 -1.87 -19.91
CA TRP A 138 17.91 -2.32 -20.89
C TRP A 138 17.38 -1.14 -21.74
N SER A 139 17.19 0.05 -21.16
CA SER A 139 16.64 1.21 -21.88
C SER A 139 17.60 1.73 -22.96
N GLY A 140 18.91 1.64 -22.73
CA GLY A 140 19.94 2.00 -23.72
C GLY A 140 20.17 0.96 -24.81
N THR A 141 19.77 -0.31 -24.61
CA THR A 141 20.02 -1.38 -25.59
C THR A 141 18.87 -1.59 -26.58
N TYR A 142 17.66 -1.11 -26.26
CA TYR A 142 16.46 -1.37 -27.06
C TYR A 142 16.13 -0.20 -28.03
N GLY A 143 16.98 0.83 -28.09
CA GLY A 143 17.06 1.77 -29.21
C GLY A 143 16.04 2.93 -29.24
N HIS A 144 15.53 3.38 -28.08
CA HIS A 144 14.59 4.52 -27.96
C HIS A 144 13.30 4.39 -28.80
N LYS A 145 12.85 3.16 -29.06
CA LYS A 145 11.77 2.89 -30.02
C LYS A 145 10.37 2.87 -29.42
N ALA A 146 10.23 2.82 -28.11
CA ALA A 146 8.92 2.74 -27.45
C ALA A 146 8.64 3.99 -26.61
N ASN A 147 7.48 4.58 -26.85
CA ASN A 147 6.88 5.61 -26.02
C ASN A 147 5.38 5.29 -25.94
N LEU A 148 4.83 5.32 -24.74
CA LEU A 148 3.39 5.16 -24.55
C LEU A 148 2.71 6.51 -24.71
N SER A 149 1.58 6.52 -25.41
CA SER A 149 0.69 7.69 -25.39
C SER A 149 0.08 7.86 -24.00
N PHE A 150 -0.42 9.06 -23.69
CA PHE A 150 -1.17 9.27 -22.44
C PHE A 150 -2.39 8.36 -22.38
N GLU A 151 -3.07 8.16 -23.51
CA GLU A 151 -4.24 7.31 -23.66
C GLU A 151 -3.90 5.84 -23.37
N ASP A 152 -2.73 5.36 -23.79
CA ASP A 152 -2.31 3.98 -23.49
C ASP A 152 -1.98 3.81 -22.01
N MET A 153 -1.32 4.79 -21.40
CA MET A 153 -1.06 4.77 -19.95
C MET A 153 -2.36 4.83 -19.15
N ASP A 154 -3.31 5.69 -19.53
CA ASP A 154 -4.62 5.76 -18.90
C ASP A 154 -5.41 4.45 -19.03
N LYS A 155 -5.36 3.81 -20.20
CA LYS A 155 -5.94 2.46 -20.41
C LYS A 155 -5.30 1.42 -19.51
N ILE A 156 -3.97 1.36 -19.43
CA ILE A 156 -3.24 0.41 -18.56
C ILE A 156 -3.67 0.60 -17.10
N VAL A 157 -3.73 1.85 -16.63
CA VAL A 157 -4.13 2.15 -15.24
C VAL A 157 -5.60 1.83 -15.02
N THR A 158 -6.49 2.19 -15.94
CA THR A 158 -7.93 1.94 -15.82
C THR A 158 -8.26 0.45 -15.79
N GLN A 159 -7.70 -0.33 -16.72
CA GLN A 159 -7.86 -1.78 -16.75
C GLN A 159 -7.22 -2.46 -15.52
N GLY A 160 -6.05 -1.99 -15.08
CA GLY A 160 -5.40 -2.52 -13.89
C GLY A 160 -6.25 -2.34 -12.63
N LYS A 161 -6.89 -1.18 -12.44
CA LYS A 161 -7.82 -0.93 -11.32
C LYS A 161 -9.03 -1.87 -11.33
N GLU A 162 -9.59 -2.16 -12.50
CA GLU A 162 -10.69 -3.14 -12.66
C GLU A 162 -10.26 -4.56 -12.29
N LEU A 163 -8.99 -4.89 -12.48
CA LEU A 163 -8.40 -6.16 -12.06
C LEU A 163 -7.99 -6.18 -10.57
N GLY A 164 -7.88 -5.01 -9.93
CA GLY A 164 -7.52 -4.83 -8.54
C GLY A 164 -6.07 -4.41 -8.28
N ALA A 165 -5.32 -4.05 -9.33
CA ALA A 165 -4.01 -3.43 -9.20
C ALA A 165 -4.16 -1.92 -8.94
N TYR A 166 -3.53 -1.43 -7.87
CA TYR A 166 -3.55 0.00 -7.49
C TYR A 166 -2.14 0.56 -7.28
N LEU A 167 -1.12 -0.29 -7.28
CA LEU A 167 0.28 0.12 -7.18
C LEU A 167 0.92 0.04 -8.55
N TYR A 168 1.44 1.18 -9.01
CA TYR A 168 2.10 1.32 -10.30
C TYR A 168 3.50 1.85 -10.09
N MET A 169 4.47 1.21 -10.75
CA MET A 169 5.81 1.77 -10.88
C MET A 169 5.99 2.20 -12.32
N MET A 170 6.33 3.47 -12.51
CA MET A 170 6.68 3.99 -13.83
C MET A 170 8.20 4.16 -13.87
N THR A 171 8.83 3.46 -14.80
CA THR A 171 10.27 3.55 -15.08
C THR A 171 10.49 4.08 -16.50
N GLY A 172 11.68 4.51 -16.89
CA GLY A 172 11.91 5.06 -18.24
C GLY A 172 13.11 5.97 -18.34
#